data_AF-A0A354M1X7-F1
#
_entry.id   AF-A0A354M1X7-F1
#
_cell.length_a   1.000
_cell.length_b   1.000
_cell.length_c   1.000
_cell.angle_alpha   90.00
_cell.angle_beta   90.00
_cell.angle_gamma   90.00
#
_symmetry.space_group_name_H-M   'P 1'
#
loop_
_entity.id
_entity.type
_entity.pdbx_description
1 polymer ?
#
loop_
_entity_poly.entity_id
_entity_poly.type
_entity_poly.pdbx_seq_one_letter_code
_entity_poly.pdbx_strand_id
1 'polypeptide(L)'
;KNVVIINNSVGNTTMTAFALKNIKGRAGRYYHHAMGRVFYTDSKQRQIENADDMQLNFQTYDTHPILNADIDNASLDDLAEENRNIKVEREEKFNRNLLPDNVFIKNRLYPRDVQEKYLNYVMQTNVFRKFVGLIGNSSNIRYFLTNKVINVILETFEVTQILDTNKAKVYYSVVSTYSQNGTIGILQYHIGKLQENNSMFEEKIDSAYIKAFEQIRNIVEYEIPKLLCLFESLFQQAGKLLGYNMDDFNLSSVIRFFELGITTELGLFLVEFGFPTDTIRALENKYPSIGKMGALEAATFLSNNQRAMYSVMDAYEQELFKRAMQVLVKRG
;
A
#
# COMPACT_ATOMS: atom_id res chain seq x y z
N LYS A 1 -26.72 -19.08 28.45
CA LYS A 1 -26.33 -19.08 27.02
C LYS A 1 -25.46 -20.29 26.74
N ASN A 2 -25.81 -21.07 25.73
CA ASN A 2 -25.08 -22.28 25.33
C ASN A 2 -24.40 -22.06 23.98
N VAL A 3 -23.32 -22.79 23.72
CA VAL A 3 -22.60 -22.80 22.44
C VAL A 3 -22.59 -24.23 21.93
N VAL A 4 -22.90 -24.41 20.65
CA VAL A 4 -22.83 -25.71 19.97
C VAL A 4 -21.82 -25.55 18.84
N ILE A 5 -20.82 -26.42 18.79
CA ILE A 5 -19.77 -26.40 17.78
C ILE A 5 -20.03 -27.58 16.84
N ILE A 6 -20.34 -27.25 15.58
CA ILE A 6 -20.84 -28.22 14.60
C ILE A 6 -19.71 -28.72 13.70
N ASN A 7 -18.73 -27.86 13.38
CA ASN A 7 -17.66 -28.14 12.42
C ASN A 7 -16.28 -28.07 13.07
N ASN A 8 -15.34 -28.79 12.49
CA ASN A 8 -13.94 -28.85 12.93
C ASN A 8 -13.03 -27.88 12.16
N SER A 9 -13.58 -27.10 11.23
CA SER A 9 -12.86 -26.21 10.33
C SER A 9 -13.43 -24.79 10.34
N VAL A 10 -12.58 -23.83 9.99
CA VAL A 10 -12.95 -22.46 9.64
C VAL A 10 -12.50 -22.26 8.20
N GLY A 11 -13.46 -22.13 7.27
CA GLY A 11 -13.19 -22.17 5.83
C GLY A 11 -12.56 -23.50 5.40
N ASN A 12 -11.44 -23.43 4.68
CA ASN A 12 -10.72 -24.61 4.18
C ASN A 12 -9.66 -25.15 5.16
N THR A 13 -9.52 -24.54 6.34
CA THR A 13 -8.49 -24.90 7.32
C THR A 13 -9.10 -25.51 8.58
N THR A 14 -8.45 -26.53 9.16
CA THR A 14 -8.82 -27.08 10.46
C THR A 14 -8.77 -25.99 11.52
N MET A 15 -9.79 -25.96 12.38
CA MET A 15 -9.91 -24.97 13.45
C MET A 15 -8.76 -25.13 14.44
N THR A 16 -8.13 -24.01 14.82
CA THR A 16 -7.06 -24.00 15.82
C THR A 16 -7.64 -24.11 17.23
N ALA A 17 -6.83 -24.61 18.18
CA ALA A 17 -7.19 -24.63 19.59
C ALA A 17 -7.57 -23.23 20.10
N PHE A 18 -6.87 -22.18 19.66
CA PHE A 18 -7.17 -20.79 19.98
C PHE A 18 -8.56 -20.35 19.49
N ALA A 19 -8.89 -20.60 18.22
CA ALA A 19 -10.19 -20.27 17.66
C ALA A 19 -11.33 -20.99 18.41
N LEU A 20 -11.14 -22.28 18.70
CA LEU A 20 -12.09 -23.09 19.45
C LEU A 20 -12.28 -22.56 20.89
N LYS A 21 -11.19 -22.20 21.58
CA LYS A 21 -11.21 -21.60 22.93
C LYS A 21 -11.91 -20.23 22.94
N ASN A 22 -11.75 -19.42 21.90
CA ASN A 22 -12.46 -18.14 21.77
C ASN A 22 -13.96 -18.32 21.53
N ILE A 23 -14.35 -19.33 20.73
CA ILE A 23 -15.77 -19.64 20.47
C ILE A 23 -16.44 -20.17 21.74
N LYS A 24 -15.82 -21.14 22.42
CA LYS A 24 -16.37 -21.71 23.68
C LYS A 24 -16.46 -20.64 24.77
N GLY A 25 -15.54 -19.68 24.81
CA GLY A 25 -15.56 -18.56 25.76
C GLY A 25 -16.78 -17.64 25.65
N ARG A 26 -17.56 -17.74 24.56
CA ARG A 26 -18.84 -17.04 24.40
C ARG A 26 -20.03 -17.77 25.05
N ALA A 27 -19.80 -18.94 25.64
CA ALA A 27 -20.78 -19.68 26.42
C ALA A 27 -20.89 -19.09 27.84
N GLY A 28 -22.12 -18.81 28.27
CA GLY A 28 -22.33 -18.05 29.50
C GLY A 28 -22.01 -16.56 29.35
N ARG A 29 -22.49 -15.76 30.30
CA ARG A 29 -22.15 -14.34 30.44
C ARG A 29 -22.09 -14.05 31.92
N TYR A 30 -21.04 -13.34 32.32
CA TYR A 30 -20.84 -12.92 33.70
C TYR A 30 -22.09 -12.20 34.21
N TYR A 31 -22.50 -12.49 35.45
CA TYR A 31 -23.73 -12.02 36.12
C TYR A 31 -25.10 -12.39 35.51
N HIS A 32 -25.17 -13.02 34.34
CA HIS A 32 -26.44 -13.39 33.72
C HIS A 32 -26.70 -14.90 33.66
N HIS A 33 -25.66 -15.72 33.79
CA HIS A 33 -25.78 -17.17 33.69
C HIS A 33 -24.96 -17.86 34.79
N ALA A 34 -25.58 -18.77 35.53
CA ALA A 34 -24.89 -19.60 36.52
C ALA A 34 -23.87 -20.56 35.87
N MET A 35 -24.13 -20.99 34.63
CA MET A 35 -23.19 -21.78 33.83
C MET A 35 -23.37 -21.54 32.32
N GLY A 36 -22.28 -21.64 31.57
CA GLY A 36 -22.26 -21.74 30.12
C GLY A 36 -21.99 -23.18 29.69
N ARG A 37 -22.85 -23.77 28.86
CA ARG A 37 -22.66 -25.12 28.34
C ARG A 37 -22.12 -25.08 26.91
N VAL A 38 -21.14 -25.93 26.64
CA VAL A 38 -20.51 -26.09 25.32
C VAL A 38 -20.77 -27.53 24.87
N PHE A 39 -21.32 -27.69 23.68
CA PHE A 39 -21.61 -29.00 23.10
C PHE A 39 -20.73 -29.23 21.88
N TYR A 40 -19.97 -30.32 21.91
CA TYR A 40 -19.18 -30.81 20.79
C TYR A 40 -19.96 -31.86 20.02
N THR A 41 -20.02 -31.74 18.70
CA THR A 41 -20.67 -32.72 17.82
C THR A 41 -19.70 -33.80 17.33
N ASP A 42 -18.39 -33.58 17.47
CA ASP A 42 -17.34 -34.48 17.02
C ASP A 42 -16.23 -34.59 18.08
N SER A 43 -15.73 -35.81 18.33
CA SER A 43 -14.63 -36.08 19.26
C SER A 43 -13.33 -35.38 18.86
N LYS A 44 -13.13 -35.12 17.56
CA LYS A 44 -12.00 -34.33 17.04
C LYS A 44 -11.96 -32.91 17.62
N GLN A 45 -13.12 -32.31 17.94
CA GLN A 45 -13.17 -30.96 18.53
C GLN A 45 -12.52 -30.93 19.91
N ARG A 46 -12.73 -31.99 20.69
CA ARG A 46 -12.10 -32.15 22.00
C ARG A 46 -10.60 -32.44 21.89
N GLN A 47 -10.19 -33.15 20.84
CA GLN A 47 -8.77 -33.33 20.52
C GLN A 47 -8.12 -32.00 20.14
N ILE A 48 -8.77 -31.17 19.31
CA ILE A 48 -8.32 -29.82 18.95
C ILE A 48 -8.25 -28.91 20.18
N GLU A 49 -9.22 -28.99 21.09
CA GLU A 49 -9.21 -28.21 22.34
C GLU A 49 -8.00 -28.52 23.22
N ASN A 50 -7.65 -29.81 23.27
CA ASN A 50 -6.57 -30.36 24.08
C ASN A 50 -5.23 -30.44 23.33
N ALA A 51 -5.21 -30.11 22.04
CA ALA A 51 -4.00 -30.05 21.22
C ALA A 51 -3.22 -28.78 21.60
N ASP A 52 -2.39 -28.98 22.61
CA ASP A 52 -1.27 -28.17 23.08
C ASP A 52 -1.53 -26.85 23.83
N ASP A 53 -0.65 -26.67 24.81
CA ASP A 53 -0.43 -25.43 25.53
C ASP A 53 0.08 -24.39 24.55
N MET A 54 -0.62 -23.27 24.51
CA MET A 54 -0.32 -22.17 23.62
C MET A 54 0.99 -21.54 24.07
N GLN A 55 2.12 -21.98 23.53
CA GLN A 55 3.37 -21.29 23.71
C GLN A 55 3.31 -19.98 22.92
N LEU A 56 3.39 -18.86 23.63
CA LEU A 56 3.55 -17.56 23.02
C LEU A 56 4.96 -17.51 22.43
N ASN A 57 5.07 -17.85 21.15
CA ASN A 57 6.36 -17.81 20.46
C ASN A 57 6.61 -16.39 19.92
N PHE A 58 7.70 -15.79 20.36
CA PHE A 58 8.20 -14.54 19.80
C PHE A 58 9.30 -14.88 18.81
N GLN A 59 9.05 -14.65 17.53
CA GLN A 59 9.95 -15.05 16.44
C GLN A 59 11.41 -14.61 16.62
N THR A 60 11.64 -13.46 17.27
CA THR A 60 12.98 -12.92 17.50
C THR A 60 13.76 -13.69 18.58
N TYR A 61 13.06 -14.23 19.60
CA TYR A 61 13.66 -15.03 20.67
C TYR A 61 13.68 -16.54 20.35
N ASP A 62 13.25 -16.91 19.15
CA ASP A 62 13.31 -18.27 18.65
C ASP A 62 14.63 -18.51 17.89
N THR A 63 15.08 -19.76 17.85
CA THR A 63 16.29 -20.17 17.10
C THR A 63 16.01 -20.35 15.60
N HIS A 64 14.73 -20.29 15.20
CA HIS A 64 14.34 -20.33 13.80
C HIS A 64 14.88 -19.10 13.04
N PRO A 65 15.38 -19.29 11.80
CA PRO A 65 15.77 -18.17 10.94
C PRO A 65 14.58 -17.24 10.67
N ILE A 66 14.80 -15.94 10.86
CA ILE A 66 13.84 -14.88 10.54
C ILE A 66 14.29 -14.08 9.31
N LEU A 67 13.43 -13.20 8.79
CA LEU A 67 13.77 -12.42 7.60
C LEU A 67 14.89 -11.43 7.92
N ASN A 68 15.77 -11.17 6.95
CA ASN A 68 16.84 -10.18 7.09
C ASN A 68 16.32 -8.80 7.49
N ALA A 69 15.13 -8.39 7.02
CA ALA A 69 14.51 -7.15 7.44
C ALA A 69 14.22 -7.16 8.95
N ASP A 70 13.72 -8.27 9.50
CA ASP A 70 13.45 -8.39 10.94
C ASP A 70 14.76 -8.37 11.75
N ILE A 71 15.82 -9.04 11.27
CA ILE A 71 17.16 -9.01 11.87
C ILE A 71 17.72 -7.58 11.90
N ASP A 72 17.62 -6.86 10.78
CA ASP A 72 18.14 -5.50 10.66
C ASP A 72 17.40 -4.52 11.59
N ASN A 73 16.13 -4.81 11.93
CA ASN A 73 15.28 -3.98 12.79
C ASN A 73 15.31 -4.32 14.28
N ALA A 74 15.62 -5.56 14.64
CA ALA A 74 15.63 -6.01 16.03
C ALA A 74 16.83 -5.45 16.80
N SER A 75 16.69 -5.30 18.12
CA SER A 75 17.86 -5.12 19.00
C SER A 75 18.63 -6.43 19.11
N LEU A 76 19.94 -6.38 19.36
CA LEU A 76 20.74 -7.58 19.64
C LEU A 76 20.19 -8.35 20.85
N ASP A 77 19.67 -7.63 21.85
CA ASP A 77 19.11 -8.21 23.07
C ASP A 77 17.77 -8.92 22.85
N ASP A 78 17.10 -8.61 21.74
CA ASP A 78 15.80 -9.20 21.38
C ASP A 78 15.93 -10.44 20.49
N LEU A 79 17.17 -10.85 20.19
CA LEU A 79 17.48 -11.98 19.32
C LEU A 79 18.08 -13.16 20.08
N ALA A 80 17.64 -14.37 19.70
CA ALA A 80 18.32 -15.62 20.02
C ALA A 80 19.76 -15.64 19.49
N GLU A 81 20.61 -16.50 20.05
CA GLU A 81 22.06 -16.52 19.79
C GLU A 81 22.41 -16.64 18.30
N GLU A 82 21.73 -17.52 17.57
CA GLU A 82 21.96 -17.74 16.15
C GLU A 82 21.63 -16.49 15.33
N ASN A 83 20.45 -15.90 15.56
CA ASN A 83 20.02 -14.69 14.87
C ASN A 83 20.86 -13.46 15.26
N ARG A 84 21.35 -13.41 16.50
CA ARG A 84 22.27 -12.37 16.99
C ARG A 84 23.61 -12.43 16.24
N ASN A 85 24.16 -13.62 16.03
CA ASN A 85 25.40 -13.79 15.28
C ASN A 85 25.24 -13.36 13.81
N ILE A 86 24.10 -13.71 13.19
CA ILE A 86 23.76 -13.25 11.83
C ILE A 86 23.68 -11.72 11.77
N LYS A 87 23.05 -11.07 12.76
CA LYS A 87 22.95 -9.61 12.83
C LYS A 87 24.32 -8.96 12.87
N VAL A 88 25.22 -9.44 13.74
CA VAL A 88 26.58 -8.90 13.87
C VAL A 88 27.34 -9.03 12.54
N GLU A 89 27.30 -10.20 11.90
CA GLU A 89 27.98 -10.42 10.61
C GLU A 89 27.44 -9.51 9.50
N ARG A 90 26.13 -9.24 9.48
CA ARG A 90 25.51 -8.31 8.54
C ARG A 90 25.93 -6.87 8.82
N GLU A 91 25.88 -6.45 10.09
CA GLU A 91 26.20 -5.07 10.49
C GLU A 91 27.65 -4.68 10.21
N GLU A 92 28.59 -5.63 10.29
CA GLU A 92 30.00 -5.42 9.90
C GLU A 92 30.18 -5.10 8.41
N LYS A 93 29.26 -5.56 7.55
CA LYS A 93 29.34 -5.36 6.09
C LYS A 93 28.63 -4.10 5.60
N PHE A 94 27.81 -3.45 6.44
CA PHE A 94 27.00 -2.31 6.02
C PHE A 94 27.81 -1.04 5.79
N ASN A 95 27.58 -0.41 4.64
CA ASN A 95 28.22 0.85 4.30
C ASN A 95 27.38 2.04 4.78
N ARG A 96 27.63 2.49 6.01
CA ARG A 96 26.91 3.63 6.63
C ARG A 96 27.16 4.99 5.94
N ASN A 97 28.22 5.11 5.14
CA ASN A 97 28.46 6.31 4.33
C ASN A 97 27.59 6.31 3.07
N LEU A 98 27.36 5.13 2.48
CA LEU A 98 26.46 4.94 1.33
C LEU A 98 25.01 5.09 1.77
N LEU A 99 24.61 4.35 2.80
CA LEU A 99 23.26 4.36 3.37
C LEU A 99 23.31 4.73 4.85
N PRO A 100 23.13 6.02 5.20
CA PRO A 100 23.05 6.46 6.59
C PRO A 100 21.84 5.85 7.33
N ASP A 101 21.97 5.64 8.64
CA ASP A 101 20.92 5.00 9.45
C ASP A 101 19.59 5.76 9.40
N ASN A 102 19.61 7.09 9.39
CA ASN A 102 18.39 7.90 9.30
C ASN A 102 17.63 7.71 7.96
N VAL A 103 18.32 7.34 6.89
CA VAL A 103 17.72 6.99 5.59
C VAL A 103 17.17 5.55 5.66
N PHE A 104 17.95 4.60 6.19
CA PHE A 104 17.49 3.21 6.37
C PHE A 104 16.23 3.12 7.26
N ILE A 105 16.18 3.90 8.34
CA ILE A 105 15.08 3.90 9.31
C ILE A 105 13.73 4.25 8.67
N LYS A 106 13.71 5.03 7.58
CA LYS A 106 12.48 5.33 6.83
C LYS A 106 11.96 4.15 6.02
N ASN A 107 12.83 3.18 5.73
CA ASN A 107 12.64 2.11 4.75
C ASN A 107 12.82 0.72 5.35
N ARG A 108 12.58 0.58 6.65
CA ARG A 108 12.82 -0.63 7.46
C ARG A 108 12.14 -1.92 6.97
N LEU A 109 11.14 -1.80 6.09
CA LEU A 109 10.45 -2.94 5.50
C LEU A 109 11.32 -3.73 4.50
N TYR A 110 12.48 -3.20 4.12
CA TYR A 110 13.41 -3.83 3.19
C TYR A 110 14.76 -4.05 3.87
N PRO A 111 15.43 -5.20 3.65
CA PRO A 111 16.77 -5.46 4.17
C PRO A 111 17.78 -4.38 3.75
N ARG A 112 18.71 -4.03 4.64
CA ARG A 112 19.66 -2.93 4.40
C ARG A 112 20.62 -3.20 3.25
N ASP A 113 21.14 -4.43 3.18
CA ASP A 113 22.02 -4.88 2.09
C ASP A 113 21.35 -4.77 0.70
N VAL A 114 20.06 -5.05 0.62
CA VAL A 114 19.28 -4.87 -0.63
C VAL A 114 19.15 -3.40 -0.99
N GLN A 115 18.95 -2.51 -0.01
CA GLN A 115 18.92 -1.06 -0.23
C GLN A 115 20.29 -0.50 -0.65
N GLU A 116 21.39 -0.97 -0.05
CA GLU A 116 22.76 -0.60 -0.45
C GLU A 116 23.08 -1.09 -1.87
N LYS A 117 22.65 -2.30 -2.24
CA LYS A 117 22.72 -2.81 -3.61
C LYS A 117 21.95 -1.91 -4.58
N TYR A 118 20.76 -1.45 -4.20
CA TYR A 118 19.98 -0.51 -5.00
C TYR A 118 20.68 0.84 -5.18
N LEU A 119 21.24 1.41 -4.11
CA LEU A 119 21.98 2.67 -4.18
C LEU A 119 23.17 2.58 -5.14
N ASN A 120 23.98 1.52 -5.01
CA ASN A 120 25.10 1.29 -5.94
C ASN A 120 24.64 1.19 -7.39
N TYR A 121 23.49 0.56 -7.64
CA TYR A 121 22.93 0.42 -8.99
C TYR A 121 22.37 1.75 -9.54
N VAL A 122 21.57 2.47 -8.76
CA VAL A 122 20.91 3.72 -9.21
C VAL A 122 21.92 4.86 -9.41
N MET A 123 23.05 4.84 -8.68
CA MET A 123 24.15 5.80 -8.84
C MET A 123 24.97 5.61 -10.11
N GLN A 124 24.82 4.49 -10.83
CA GLN A 124 25.50 4.29 -12.11
C GLN A 124 25.03 5.34 -13.12
N THR A 125 25.96 6.00 -13.83
CA THR A 125 25.67 7.15 -14.70
C THR A 125 24.53 6.90 -15.70
N ASN A 126 24.48 5.72 -16.31
CA ASN A 126 23.44 5.32 -17.26
C ASN A 126 22.07 5.11 -16.62
N VAL A 127 22.03 4.67 -15.35
CA VAL A 127 20.79 4.45 -14.59
C VAL A 127 20.30 5.77 -14.02
N PHE A 128 21.17 6.53 -13.35
CA PHE A 128 20.83 7.81 -12.73
C PHE A 128 20.22 8.79 -13.74
N ARG A 129 20.80 8.87 -14.94
CA ARG A 129 20.30 9.72 -16.05
C ARG A 129 18.84 9.47 -16.42
N LYS A 130 18.32 8.26 -16.19
CA LYS A 130 16.89 7.95 -16.45
C LYS A 130 15.95 8.71 -15.51
N PHE A 131 16.44 9.15 -14.36
CA PHE A 131 15.67 9.81 -13.30
C PHE A 131 16.01 11.28 -13.11
N VAL A 132 17.07 11.80 -13.75
CA VAL A 132 17.49 13.22 -13.62
C VAL A 132 16.34 14.18 -13.91
N GLY A 133 15.46 13.86 -14.87
CA GLY A 133 14.32 14.71 -15.18
C GLY A 133 13.27 14.84 -14.07
N LEU A 134 13.28 13.94 -13.06
CA LEU A 134 12.49 14.10 -11.84
C LEU A 134 13.03 15.20 -10.92
N ILE A 135 14.32 15.54 -11.00
CA ILE A 135 14.90 16.64 -10.23
C ILE A 135 14.29 17.94 -10.79
N GLY A 136 13.49 18.63 -9.97
CA GLY A 136 12.67 19.78 -10.38
C GLY A 136 11.30 19.44 -10.97
N ASN A 137 10.92 18.16 -11.09
CA ASN A 137 9.59 17.71 -11.53
C ASN A 137 8.98 16.62 -10.64
N SER A 138 9.51 16.40 -9.43
CA SER A 138 9.12 15.26 -8.58
C SER A 138 7.64 15.28 -8.18
N SER A 139 7.04 16.46 -8.01
CA SER A 139 5.61 16.63 -7.71
C SER A 139 4.71 16.62 -8.94
N ASN A 140 5.26 16.58 -10.15
CA ASN A 140 4.51 16.69 -11.40
C ASN A 140 3.99 15.32 -11.85
N ILE A 141 2.76 14.97 -11.45
CA ILE A 141 2.08 13.73 -11.79
C ILE A 141 2.05 13.51 -13.31
N ARG A 142 1.76 14.55 -14.09
CA ARG A 142 1.69 14.44 -15.57
C ARG A 142 3.04 14.08 -16.18
N TYR A 143 4.13 14.69 -15.70
CA TYR A 143 5.48 14.32 -16.11
C TYR A 143 5.76 12.85 -15.78
N PHE A 144 5.44 12.44 -14.55
CA PHE A 144 5.67 11.09 -14.07
C PHE A 144 4.94 10.02 -14.90
N LEU A 145 3.65 10.25 -15.20
CA LEU A 145 2.82 9.34 -16.00
C LEU A 145 3.23 9.32 -17.48
N THR A 146 3.46 10.49 -18.08
CA THR A 146 3.80 10.61 -19.51
C THR A 146 5.12 9.93 -19.84
N ASN A 147 6.12 10.09 -18.97
CA ASN A 147 7.43 9.47 -19.13
C ASN A 147 7.49 8.04 -18.60
N LYS A 148 6.35 7.48 -18.15
CA LYS A 148 6.23 6.11 -17.60
C LYS A 148 7.29 5.83 -16.52
N VAL A 149 7.55 6.83 -15.67
CA VAL A 149 8.66 6.79 -14.71
C VAL A 149 8.53 5.60 -13.76
N ILE A 150 7.31 5.26 -13.33
CA ILE A 150 7.07 4.08 -12.49
C ILE A 150 7.57 2.79 -13.13
N ASN A 151 7.45 2.62 -14.45
CA ASN A 151 7.97 1.42 -15.09
C ASN A 151 9.49 1.37 -14.94
N VAL A 152 10.18 2.48 -15.17
CA VAL A 152 11.64 2.56 -14.99
C VAL A 152 12.04 2.27 -13.53
N ILE A 153 11.28 2.77 -12.55
CA ILE A 153 11.51 2.47 -11.13
C ILE A 153 11.37 0.97 -10.87
N LEU A 154 10.26 0.35 -11.31
CA LEU A 154 10.02 -1.08 -11.14
C LEU A 154 11.12 -1.92 -11.81
N GLU A 155 11.68 -1.47 -12.95
CA GLU A 155 12.80 -2.15 -13.64
C GLU A 155 14.04 -2.16 -12.78
N THR A 156 14.35 -1.03 -12.15
CA THR A 156 15.49 -0.96 -11.24
C THR A 156 15.29 -1.82 -9.98
N PHE A 157 14.05 -1.94 -9.49
CA PHE A 157 13.73 -2.80 -8.35
C PHE A 157 13.78 -4.29 -8.68
N GLU A 158 13.39 -4.68 -9.88
CA GLU A 158 13.55 -6.05 -10.35
C GLU A 158 15.03 -6.44 -10.47
N VAL A 159 15.85 -5.60 -11.12
CA VAL A 159 17.30 -5.84 -11.29
C VAL A 159 18.02 -5.99 -9.95
N THR A 160 17.59 -5.22 -8.95
CA THR A 160 18.22 -5.20 -7.62
C THR A 160 17.61 -6.23 -6.65
N GLN A 161 16.55 -6.94 -7.06
CA GLN A 161 15.80 -7.92 -6.26
C GLN A 161 15.03 -7.32 -5.08
N ILE A 162 14.71 -6.02 -5.12
CA ILE A 162 13.66 -5.44 -4.27
C ILE A 162 12.29 -6.01 -4.65
N LEU A 163 12.09 -6.30 -5.94
CA LEU A 163 10.95 -7.04 -6.45
C LEU A 163 11.42 -8.33 -7.12
N ASP A 164 10.70 -9.42 -6.86
CA ASP A 164 10.87 -10.64 -7.64
C ASP A 164 10.25 -10.48 -9.04
N THR A 165 10.79 -11.22 -10.03
CA THR A 165 10.37 -11.14 -11.44
C THR A 165 8.88 -11.40 -11.66
N ASN A 166 8.25 -12.25 -10.85
CA ASN A 166 6.82 -12.55 -11.01
C ASN A 166 5.99 -11.37 -10.53
N LYS A 167 6.29 -10.80 -9.36
CA LYS A 167 5.65 -9.58 -8.88
C LYS A 167 5.90 -8.40 -9.81
N ALA A 168 7.13 -8.21 -10.27
CA ALA A 168 7.48 -7.14 -11.18
C ALA A 168 6.58 -7.17 -12.43
N LYS A 169 6.49 -8.33 -13.12
CA LYS A 169 5.60 -8.52 -14.28
C LYS A 169 4.15 -8.15 -14.00
N VAL A 170 3.60 -8.63 -12.89
CA VAL A 170 2.22 -8.29 -12.49
C VAL A 170 2.09 -6.79 -12.24
N TYR A 171 3.01 -6.19 -11.50
CA TYR A 171 2.96 -4.77 -11.17
C TYR A 171 3.07 -3.90 -12.42
N TYR A 172 3.96 -4.20 -13.36
CA TYR A 172 4.01 -3.49 -14.65
C TYR A 172 2.68 -3.49 -15.37
N SER A 173 2.07 -4.67 -15.53
CA SER A 173 0.82 -4.80 -16.28
C SER A 173 -0.32 -4.03 -15.62
N VAL A 174 -0.46 -4.14 -14.30
CA VAL A 174 -1.50 -3.46 -13.51
C VAL A 174 -1.29 -1.96 -13.55
N VAL A 175 -0.08 -1.50 -13.23
CA VAL A 175 0.25 -0.07 -13.12
C VAL A 175 0.23 0.63 -14.47
N SER A 176 0.75 0.00 -15.54
CA SER A 176 0.69 0.58 -16.88
C SER A 176 -0.75 0.74 -17.35
N THR A 177 -1.62 -0.22 -17.03
CA THR A 177 -3.05 -0.15 -17.35
C THR A 177 -3.73 0.95 -16.53
N TYR A 178 -3.48 1.00 -15.22
CA TYR A 178 -4.04 2.02 -14.33
C TYR A 178 -3.61 3.43 -14.70
N SER A 179 -2.32 3.62 -15.00
CA SER A 179 -1.75 4.94 -15.33
C SER A 179 -2.34 5.53 -16.60
N GLN A 180 -2.85 4.70 -17.51
CA GLN A 180 -3.44 5.13 -18.79
C GLN A 180 -4.97 5.26 -18.69
N ASN A 181 -5.62 4.30 -18.05
CA ASN A 181 -7.07 4.09 -18.15
C ASN A 181 -7.78 4.07 -16.78
N GLY A 182 -7.05 4.31 -15.70
CA GLY A 182 -7.54 4.26 -14.32
C GLY A 182 -8.13 2.90 -13.95
N THR A 183 -9.04 2.92 -12.98
CA THR A 183 -9.82 1.77 -12.51
C THR A 183 -10.56 1.04 -13.65
N ILE A 184 -11.10 1.81 -14.61
CA ILE A 184 -11.89 1.26 -15.73
C ILE A 184 -11.01 0.37 -16.60
N GLY A 185 -9.74 0.73 -16.84
CA GLY A 185 -8.83 -0.09 -17.64
C GLY A 185 -8.57 -1.47 -17.02
N ILE A 186 -8.37 -1.54 -15.71
CA ILE A 186 -8.14 -2.82 -15.02
C ILE A 186 -9.41 -3.68 -15.08
N LEU A 187 -10.58 -3.09 -14.90
CA LEU A 187 -11.86 -3.79 -15.04
C LEU A 187 -12.06 -4.34 -16.44
N GLN A 188 -11.83 -3.52 -17.47
CA GLN A 188 -11.93 -3.92 -18.88
C GLN A 188 -11.01 -5.10 -19.20
N TYR A 189 -9.79 -5.11 -18.65
CA TYR A 189 -8.87 -6.23 -18.83
C TYR A 189 -9.42 -7.55 -18.28
N HIS A 190 -9.92 -7.57 -17.04
CA HIS A 190 -10.46 -8.80 -16.44
C HIS A 190 -11.78 -9.24 -17.08
N ILE A 191 -12.64 -8.30 -17.46
CA ILE A 191 -13.89 -8.60 -18.17
C ILE A 191 -13.60 -9.16 -19.56
N GLY A 192 -12.67 -8.56 -20.32
CA GLY A 192 -12.27 -9.05 -21.65
C GLY A 192 -11.72 -10.48 -21.60
N LYS A 193 -10.89 -10.80 -20.61
CA LYS A 193 -10.41 -12.18 -20.39
C LYS A 193 -11.52 -13.20 -20.13
N LEU A 194 -12.63 -12.78 -19.53
CA LEU A 194 -13.78 -13.68 -19.35
C LEU A 194 -14.56 -13.88 -20.65
N GLN A 195 -14.69 -12.84 -21.47
CA GLN A 195 -15.36 -12.90 -22.77
C GLN A 195 -14.65 -13.89 -23.72
N GLU A 196 -13.32 -13.92 -23.70
CA GLU A 196 -12.52 -14.87 -24.49
C GLU A 196 -12.75 -16.34 -24.10
N ASN A 197 -13.19 -16.61 -22.86
CA ASN A 197 -13.38 -17.97 -22.34
C ASN A 197 -14.83 -18.51 -22.45
N ASN A 198 -15.73 -17.73 -23.07
CA ASN A 198 -17.05 -18.02 -23.67
C ASN A 198 -18.11 -18.92 -22.97
N SER A 199 -17.83 -19.65 -21.89
CA SER A 199 -18.79 -20.65 -21.35
C SER A 199 -19.48 -20.28 -20.03
N MET A 200 -19.05 -19.22 -19.31
CA MET A 200 -19.66 -18.82 -18.02
C MET A 200 -19.53 -17.32 -17.72
N PHE A 201 -19.80 -16.46 -18.71
CA PHE A 201 -19.57 -15.02 -18.58
C PHE A 201 -20.36 -14.39 -17.43
N GLU A 202 -21.68 -14.57 -17.39
CA GLU A 202 -22.55 -13.95 -16.37
C GLU A 202 -22.23 -14.44 -14.95
N GLU A 203 -21.94 -15.74 -14.77
CA GLU A 203 -21.61 -16.31 -13.46
C GLU A 203 -20.24 -15.88 -12.91
N LYS A 204 -19.35 -15.35 -13.76
CA LYS A 204 -17.96 -15.01 -13.40
C LYS A 204 -17.65 -13.52 -13.43
N ILE A 205 -18.59 -12.67 -13.85
CA ILE A 205 -18.43 -11.21 -13.83
C ILE A 205 -18.02 -10.72 -12.44
N ASP A 206 -18.69 -11.20 -11.37
CA ASP A 206 -18.37 -10.83 -9.99
C ASP A 206 -16.92 -11.18 -9.64
N SER A 207 -16.42 -12.32 -10.14
CA SER A 207 -15.01 -12.71 -9.95
C SER A 207 -14.04 -11.75 -10.66
N ALA A 208 -14.38 -11.24 -11.84
CA ALA A 208 -13.56 -10.22 -12.52
C ALA A 208 -13.55 -8.89 -11.75
N TYR A 209 -14.70 -8.45 -11.24
CA TYR A 209 -14.77 -7.25 -10.39
C TYR A 209 -13.92 -7.43 -9.12
N ILE A 210 -14.08 -8.54 -8.40
CA ILE A 210 -13.31 -8.84 -7.19
C ILE A 210 -11.81 -8.81 -7.50
N LYS A 211 -11.36 -9.49 -8.56
CA LYS A 211 -9.93 -9.50 -8.94
C LYS A 211 -9.41 -8.12 -9.32
N ALA A 212 -10.18 -7.33 -10.05
CA ALA A 212 -9.79 -5.97 -10.41
C ALA A 212 -9.63 -5.08 -9.18
N PHE A 213 -10.60 -5.10 -8.26
CA PHE A 213 -10.53 -4.31 -7.03
C PHE A 213 -9.45 -4.82 -6.07
N GLU A 214 -9.22 -6.13 -5.99
CA GLU A 214 -8.09 -6.68 -5.22
C GLU A 214 -6.75 -6.21 -5.78
N GLN A 215 -6.58 -6.17 -7.11
CA GLN A 215 -5.35 -5.65 -7.72
C GLN A 215 -5.20 -4.15 -7.47
N ILE A 216 -6.26 -3.36 -7.59
CA ILE A 216 -6.21 -1.93 -7.29
C ILE A 216 -5.81 -1.73 -5.83
N ARG A 217 -6.54 -2.32 -4.89
CA ARG A 217 -6.29 -2.13 -3.46
C ARG A 217 -4.90 -2.61 -3.04
N ASN A 218 -4.53 -3.83 -3.44
CA ASN A 218 -3.31 -4.46 -2.93
C ASN A 218 -2.06 -3.98 -3.69
N ILE A 219 -2.16 -3.66 -4.99
CA ILE A 219 -1.00 -3.27 -5.80
C ILE A 219 -0.96 -1.75 -5.95
N VAL A 220 -1.99 -1.17 -6.55
CA VAL A 220 -2.00 0.26 -6.91
C VAL A 220 -2.05 1.14 -5.67
N GLU A 221 -2.94 0.86 -4.73
CA GLU A 221 -3.18 1.71 -3.55
C GLU A 221 -2.25 1.39 -2.37
N TYR A 222 -1.52 0.26 -2.41
CA TYR A 222 -0.69 -0.18 -1.29
C TYR A 222 0.78 -0.43 -1.67
N GLU A 223 1.07 -1.45 -2.50
CA GLU A 223 2.47 -1.80 -2.80
C GLU A 223 3.21 -0.73 -3.61
N ILE A 224 2.54 -0.07 -4.56
CA ILE A 224 3.17 0.99 -5.37
C ILE A 224 3.53 2.24 -4.55
N PRO A 225 2.63 2.80 -3.73
CA PRO A 225 2.96 3.86 -2.77
C PRO A 225 4.17 3.52 -1.90
N LYS A 226 4.18 2.32 -1.32
CA LYS A 226 5.29 1.83 -0.49
C LYS A 226 6.62 1.78 -1.25
N LEU A 227 6.62 1.28 -2.50
CA LEU A 227 7.79 1.24 -3.37
C LEU A 227 8.26 2.65 -3.78
N LEU A 228 7.33 3.58 -3.99
CA LEU A 228 7.65 4.98 -4.29
C LEU A 228 8.28 5.69 -3.11
N CYS A 229 7.83 5.45 -1.87
CA CYS A 229 8.49 5.95 -0.66
C CYS A 229 9.93 5.44 -0.54
N LEU A 230 10.15 4.14 -0.81
CA LEU A 230 11.49 3.56 -0.84
C LEU A 230 12.36 4.23 -1.90
N PHE A 231 11.83 4.36 -3.13
CA PHE A 231 12.53 5.00 -4.23
C PHE A 231 12.89 6.45 -3.91
N GLU A 232 11.94 7.24 -3.39
CA GLU A 232 12.15 8.63 -3.02
C GLU A 232 13.33 8.78 -2.06
N SER A 233 13.31 8.03 -0.97
CA SER A 233 14.34 8.11 0.05
C SER A 233 15.72 7.67 -0.46
N LEU A 234 15.80 6.61 -1.26
CA LEU A 234 17.08 6.12 -1.79
C LEU A 234 17.59 7.01 -2.92
N PHE A 235 16.72 7.53 -3.79
CA PHE A 235 17.11 8.42 -4.87
C PHE A 235 17.57 9.79 -4.36
N GLN A 236 16.92 10.34 -3.32
CA GLN A 236 17.43 11.51 -2.60
C GLN A 236 18.85 11.29 -2.07
N GLN A 237 19.10 10.14 -1.44
CA GLN A 237 20.43 9.80 -0.95
C GLN A 237 21.46 9.67 -2.08
N ALA A 238 21.12 8.95 -3.15
CA ALA A 238 21.98 8.84 -4.33
C ALA A 238 22.29 10.20 -4.97
N GLY A 239 21.28 11.07 -5.12
CA GLY A 239 21.45 12.42 -5.65
C GLY A 239 22.40 13.27 -4.81
N LYS A 240 22.26 13.23 -3.47
CA LYS A 240 23.16 13.93 -2.54
C LYS A 240 24.61 13.44 -2.67
N LEU A 241 24.81 12.12 -2.72
CA LEU A 241 26.14 11.53 -2.92
C LEU A 241 26.77 11.91 -4.27
N LEU A 242 25.95 12.15 -5.29
CA LEU A 242 26.38 12.59 -6.61
C LEU A 242 26.47 14.13 -6.75
N GLY A 243 26.22 14.89 -5.68
CA GLY A 243 26.35 16.35 -5.67
C GLY A 243 25.15 17.13 -6.22
N TYR A 244 23.98 16.49 -6.38
CA TYR A 244 22.74 17.17 -6.76
C TYR A 244 22.05 17.80 -5.54
N ASN A 245 21.40 18.95 -5.74
CA ASN A 245 20.48 19.50 -4.75
C ASN A 245 19.18 18.67 -4.77
N MET A 246 18.85 18.07 -3.61
CA MET A 246 17.68 17.20 -3.43
C MET A 246 16.71 17.74 -2.38
N ASP A 247 16.85 19.00 -1.94
CA ASP A 247 16.06 19.57 -0.85
C ASP A 247 14.56 19.66 -1.20
N ASP A 248 14.25 19.97 -2.46
CA ASP A 248 12.87 20.08 -2.96
C ASP A 248 12.36 18.76 -3.59
N PHE A 249 13.17 17.70 -3.63
CA PHE A 249 12.74 16.45 -4.23
C PHE A 249 11.70 15.78 -3.34
N ASN A 250 10.47 15.64 -3.85
CA ASN A 250 9.36 15.03 -3.13
C ASN A 250 8.36 14.39 -4.11
N LEU A 251 8.01 13.11 -3.92
CA LEU A 251 7.06 12.33 -4.70
C LEU A 251 5.67 12.23 -4.06
N SER A 252 5.39 12.96 -2.98
CA SER A 252 4.12 12.91 -2.23
C SER A 252 2.89 13.04 -3.13
N SER A 253 2.88 13.95 -4.11
CA SER A 253 1.75 14.10 -5.04
C SER A 253 1.57 12.86 -5.92
N VAL A 254 2.65 12.24 -6.37
CA VAL A 254 2.62 11.01 -7.17
C VAL A 254 2.19 9.81 -6.32
N ILE A 255 2.68 9.72 -5.08
CA ILE A 255 2.29 8.68 -4.13
C ILE A 255 0.78 8.76 -3.87
N ARG A 256 0.26 9.95 -3.56
CA ARG A 256 -1.17 10.17 -3.32
C ARG A 256 -2.04 9.90 -4.54
N PHE A 257 -1.53 10.13 -5.74
CA PHE A 257 -2.21 9.71 -6.97
C PHE A 257 -2.46 8.20 -7.00
N PHE A 258 -1.47 7.38 -6.62
CA PHE A 258 -1.64 5.93 -6.59
C PHE A 258 -2.49 5.47 -5.39
N GLU A 259 -2.34 6.10 -4.23
CA GLU A 259 -3.15 5.77 -3.03
C GLU A 259 -4.63 6.11 -3.20
N LEU A 260 -4.94 7.26 -3.82
CA LEU A 260 -6.28 7.85 -3.78
C LEU A 260 -6.87 8.09 -5.17
N GLY A 261 -6.11 7.96 -6.26
CA GLY A 261 -6.57 8.28 -7.62
C GLY A 261 -6.84 9.77 -7.83
N ILE A 262 -6.23 10.65 -7.03
CA ILE A 262 -6.45 12.10 -7.05
C ILE A 262 -5.25 12.79 -7.67
N THR A 263 -5.52 13.72 -8.58
CA THR A 263 -4.50 14.33 -9.45
C THR A 263 -4.29 15.81 -9.24
N THR A 264 -5.17 16.49 -8.50
CA THR A 264 -5.15 17.96 -8.37
C THR A 264 -4.82 18.43 -6.95
N GLU A 265 -4.18 19.59 -6.82
CA GLU A 265 -3.93 20.20 -5.51
C GLU A 265 -5.22 20.48 -4.73
N LEU A 266 -6.29 20.88 -5.44
CA LEU A 266 -7.61 21.04 -4.82
C LEU A 266 -8.13 19.71 -4.29
N GLY A 267 -8.02 18.63 -5.08
CA GLY A 267 -8.42 17.30 -4.65
C GLY A 267 -7.67 16.85 -3.40
N LEU A 268 -6.35 17.08 -3.35
CA LEU A 268 -5.54 16.81 -2.16
C LEU A 268 -6.04 17.57 -0.92
N PHE A 269 -6.33 18.86 -1.07
CA PHE A 269 -6.89 19.66 0.02
C PHE A 269 -8.25 19.13 0.48
N LEU A 270 -9.13 18.74 -0.46
CA LEU A 270 -10.44 18.21 -0.15
C LEU A 270 -10.35 16.89 0.63
N VAL A 271 -9.43 15.98 0.28
CA VAL A 271 -9.18 14.75 1.07
C VAL A 271 -8.83 15.07 2.50
N GLU A 272 -7.88 15.99 2.72
CA GLU A 272 -7.46 16.40 4.05
C GLU A 272 -8.59 17.05 4.86
N PHE A 273 -9.57 17.65 4.16
CA PHE A 273 -10.78 18.19 4.76
C PHE A 273 -11.87 17.14 5.04
N GLY A 274 -11.67 15.89 4.62
CA GLY A 274 -12.60 14.77 4.82
C GLY A 274 -13.63 14.60 3.69
N PHE A 275 -13.32 15.09 2.49
CA PHE A 275 -14.20 14.91 1.33
C PHE A 275 -14.10 13.50 0.75
N PRO A 276 -15.22 12.89 0.30
CA PRO A 276 -15.18 11.57 -0.34
C PRO A 276 -14.32 11.56 -1.61
N THR A 277 -13.42 10.58 -1.72
CA THR A 277 -12.48 10.46 -2.84
C THR A 277 -13.18 10.25 -4.17
N ASP A 278 -14.29 9.49 -4.20
CA ASP A 278 -15.03 9.23 -5.43
C ASP A 278 -15.67 10.50 -6.00
N THR A 279 -16.15 11.38 -5.13
CA THR A 279 -16.70 12.69 -5.49
C THR A 279 -15.62 13.60 -6.04
N ILE A 280 -14.42 13.59 -5.44
CA ILE A 280 -13.26 14.32 -5.97
C ILE A 280 -12.90 13.77 -7.36
N ARG A 281 -12.78 12.46 -7.54
CA ARG A 281 -12.47 11.84 -8.84
C ARG A 281 -13.51 12.21 -9.89
N ALA A 282 -14.79 12.17 -9.55
CA ALA A 282 -15.88 12.56 -10.46
C ALA A 282 -15.77 14.03 -10.88
N LEU A 283 -15.41 14.92 -9.94
CA LEU A 283 -15.17 16.34 -10.20
C LEU A 283 -13.94 16.56 -11.10
N GLU A 284 -12.80 15.93 -10.81
CA GLU A 284 -11.57 16.03 -11.62
C GLU A 284 -11.79 15.54 -13.05
N ASN A 285 -12.50 14.41 -13.21
CA ASN A 285 -12.85 13.86 -14.52
C ASN A 285 -13.80 14.78 -15.30
N LYS A 286 -14.75 15.41 -14.61
CA LYS A 286 -15.71 16.33 -15.24
C LYS A 286 -15.06 17.66 -15.62
N TYR A 287 -14.02 18.09 -14.89
CA TYR A 287 -13.32 19.35 -15.12
C TYR A 287 -11.80 19.17 -15.22
N PRO A 288 -11.28 18.59 -16.32
CA PRO A 288 -9.83 18.36 -16.47
C PRO A 288 -8.97 19.64 -16.39
N SER A 289 -9.58 20.82 -16.58
CA SER A 289 -8.90 22.12 -16.47
C SER A 289 -8.35 22.39 -15.07
N ILE A 290 -8.97 21.85 -14.00
CA ILE A 290 -8.52 22.10 -12.62
C ILE A 290 -7.17 21.43 -12.32
N GLY A 291 -6.77 20.42 -13.10
CA GLY A 291 -5.45 19.78 -12.99
C GLY A 291 -4.26 20.64 -13.38
N LYS A 292 -4.50 21.84 -13.92
CA LYS A 292 -3.46 22.82 -14.26
C LYS A 292 -3.45 24.03 -13.32
N MET A 293 -4.39 24.08 -12.39
CA MET A 293 -4.62 25.21 -11.50
C MET A 293 -4.08 24.89 -10.12
N GLY A 294 -3.59 25.92 -9.41
CA GLY A 294 -3.36 25.79 -7.97
C GLY A 294 -4.68 25.59 -7.22
N ALA A 295 -4.62 25.09 -5.98
CA ALA A 295 -5.83 24.78 -5.21
C ALA A 295 -6.85 25.94 -5.13
N LEU A 296 -6.39 27.17 -4.88
CA LEU A 296 -7.25 28.37 -4.76
C LEU A 296 -7.87 28.80 -6.10
N GLU A 297 -7.11 28.68 -7.18
CA GLU A 297 -7.56 28.99 -8.53
C GLU A 297 -8.63 27.98 -8.99
N ALA A 298 -8.38 26.68 -8.77
CA ALA A 298 -9.34 25.61 -9.03
C ALA A 298 -10.64 25.80 -8.23
N ALA A 299 -10.52 26.15 -6.94
CA ALA A 299 -11.65 26.46 -6.07
C ALA A 299 -12.51 27.62 -6.61
N THR A 300 -11.86 28.68 -7.08
CA THR A 300 -12.52 29.85 -7.66
C THR A 300 -13.22 29.49 -8.98
N PHE A 301 -12.54 28.73 -9.83
CA PHE A 301 -13.11 28.23 -11.09
C PHE A 301 -14.39 27.41 -10.85
N LEU A 302 -14.38 26.47 -9.88
CA LEU A 302 -15.54 25.64 -9.57
C LEU A 302 -16.67 26.44 -8.90
N SER A 303 -16.32 27.40 -8.05
CA SER A 303 -17.30 28.30 -7.41
C SER A 303 -18.05 29.16 -8.43
N ASN A 304 -17.40 29.52 -9.54
CA ASN A 304 -18.04 30.22 -10.65
C ASN A 304 -18.89 29.30 -11.54
N ASN A 305 -18.75 27.96 -11.39
CA ASN A 305 -19.46 26.93 -12.12
C ASN A 305 -20.40 26.08 -11.21
N GLN A 306 -20.98 26.71 -10.18
CA GLN A 306 -21.77 26.06 -9.11
C GLN A 306 -22.83 25.07 -9.58
N ARG A 307 -23.63 25.42 -10.61
CA ARG A 307 -24.71 24.52 -11.10
C ARG A 307 -24.19 23.17 -11.56
N ALA A 308 -23.01 23.15 -12.16
CA ALA A 308 -22.46 21.96 -12.77
C ALA A 308 -21.60 21.17 -11.76
N MET A 309 -21.04 21.83 -10.74
CA MET A 309 -20.45 21.19 -9.56
C MET A 309 -21.51 20.49 -8.69
N TYR A 310 -22.68 21.11 -8.48
CA TYR A 310 -23.77 20.52 -7.70
C TYR A 310 -24.41 19.29 -8.35
N SER A 311 -24.08 18.97 -9.60
CA SER A 311 -24.57 17.74 -10.23
C SER A 311 -23.74 16.49 -9.87
N VAL A 312 -22.60 16.66 -9.22
CA VAL A 312 -21.71 15.56 -8.79
C VAL A 312 -21.60 15.45 -7.28
N MET A 313 -22.23 16.36 -6.53
CA MET A 313 -22.20 16.41 -5.07
C MET A 313 -23.62 16.33 -4.49
N ASP A 314 -23.80 15.53 -3.45
CA ASP A 314 -25.03 15.55 -2.65
C ASP A 314 -25.13 16.81 -1.76
N ALA A 315 -26.25 16.99 -1.06
CA ALA A 315 -26.48 18.18 -0.24
C ALA A 315 -25.45 18.33 0.91
N TYR A 316 -24.98 17.22 1.48
CA TYR A 316 -23.98 17.23 2.55
C TYR A 316 -22.61 17.62 1.99
N GLU A 317 -22.20 17.03 0.88
CA GLU A 317 -20.96 17.33 0.19
C GLU A 317 -20.91 18.79 -0.27
N GLN A 318 -22.02 19.34 -0.76
CA GLN A 318 -22.11 20.75 -1.13
C GLN A 318 -21.85 21.69 0.07
N GLU A 319 -22.39 21.36 1.24
CA GLU A 319 -22.14 22.13 2.46
C GLU A 319 -20.69 21.99 2.91
N LEU A 320 -20.17 20.76 2.91
CA LEU A 320 -18.79 20.46 3.25
C LEU A 320 -17.83 21.21 2.32
N PHE A 321 -18.15 21.33 1.03
CA PHE A 321 -17.33 22.00 0.04
C PHE A 321 -17.25 23.49 0.34
N LYS A 322 -18.40 24.13 0.65
CA LYS A 322 -18.43 25.55 1.05
C LYS A 322 -17.55 25.80 2.27
N ARG A 323 -17.59 24.92 3.28
CA ARG A 323 -16.73 25.02 4.47
C ARG A 323 -15.25 24.85 4.10
N ALA A 324 -14.93 23.89 3.25
CA ALA A 324 -13.58 23.65 2.75
C ALA A 324 -13.03 24.90 2.03
N MET A 325 -13.84 25.53 1.18
CA MET A 325 -13.43 26.74 0.43
C MET A 325 -13.13 27.92 1.37
N GLN A 326 -13.92 28.10 2.43
CA GLN A 326 -13.65 29.14 3.43
C GLN A 326 -12.32 28.93 4.16
N VAL A 327 -11.96 27.68 4.43
CA VAL A 327 -10.67 27.34 5.06
C VAL A 327 -9.52 27.53 4.08
N LEU A 328 -9.70 27.13 2.81
CA LEU A 328 -8.70 27.28 1.77
C LEU A 328 -8.33 28.75 1.54
N VAL A 329 -9.35 29.63 1.44
CA VAL A 329 -9.15 31.09 1.28
C VAL A 329 -8.41 31.72 2.47
N LYS A 330 -8.54 31.16 3.68
CA LYS A 330 -7.80 31.65 4.86
C LYS A 330 -6.35 31.15 4.92
N ARG A 331 -6.00 30.11 4.17
CA ARG A 331 -4.65 29.52 4.13
C ARG A 331 -3.77 30.12 3.02
N GLY A 332 -4.38 30.63 1.95
CA GLY A 332 -3.70 31.35 0.87
C GLY A 332 -3.51 32.81 1.19
#